data_AF-A0A1H1L3M4-F1
#
_entry.id   AF-A0A1H1L3M4-F1
#
_cell.length_a   1.000
_cell.length_b   1.000
_cell.length_c   1.000
_cell.angle_alpha   90.00
_cell.angle_beta   90.00
_cell.angle_gamma   90.00
#
_symmetry.space_group_name_H-M   'P 1'
#
loop_
_entity.id
_entity.type
_entity.pdbx_description
1 polymer ?
#
loop_
_entity_poly.entity_id
_entity_poly.type
_entity_poly.pdbx_seq_one_letter_code
_entity_poly.pdbx_strand_id
1 'polypeptide(L)'
;MLLKPHTRLPGLTWILAVAFGFILLPAPLPAKGQLTTVSSFPDAGQKLDVVTYHDPDKGGQNKTGLLGIAAQTRISFAFNKEEYADLFALWQKARQAQADAWTEVGSLKERGTSDPATIILLAGPGVKFIISDSRHPTLTHVLSRADLDRFENALNQVKDFLSN
;
A
#
# COMPACT_ATOMS: atom_id res chain seq x y z
N MET A 1 -64.79 -7.68 42.41
CA MET A 1 -64.56 -8.37 43.70
C MET A 1 -64.84 -9.86 43.48
N LEU A 2 -64.08 -10.82 44.03
CA LEU A 2 -62.74 -10.80 44.63
C LEU A 2 -62.25 -12.29 44.73
N LEU A 3 -60.94 -12.53 44.72
CA LEU A 3 -60.25 -13.75 45.21
C LEU A 3 -60.39 -15.12 44.46
N LYS A 4 -59.24 -15.51 43.87
CA LYS A 4 -58.65 -16.88 43.74
C LYS A 4 -58.42 -17.48 45.17
N PRO A 5 -58.21 -18.80 45.46
CA PRO A 5 -57.25 -19.64 44.70
C PRO A 5 -57.27 -21.21 44.78
N HIS A 6 -56.32 -21.83 44.04
CA HIS A 6 -55.66 -23.15 44.25
C HIS A 6 -56.54 -24.44 44.24
N THR A 7 -56.13 -25.66 43.89
CA THR A 7 -54.86 -26.35 43.46
C THR A 7 -55.26 -27.69 42.78
N ARG A 8 -54.49 -28.50 42.02
CA ARG A 8 -53.08 -28.57 41.54
C ARG A 8 -53.07 -29.02 40.04
N LEU A 9 -51.90 -29.09 39.40
CA LEU A 9 -51.63 -29.87 38.16
C LEU A 9 -50.38 -30.75 38.38
N PRO A 10 -50.38 -32.05 37.97
CA PRO A 10 -49.18 -32.90 37.99
C PRO A 10 -48.53 -33.06 36.60
N GLY A 11 -47.23 -33.42 36.56
CA GLY A 11 -46.47 -33.72 35.34
C GLY A 11 -45.82 -32.47 34.72
N LEU A 12 -44.52 -32.19 34.88
CA LEU A 12 -43.33 -32.99 34.56
C LEU A 12 -43.17 -33.30 33.05
N THR A 13 -42.70 -32.31 32.28
CA THR A 13 -41.65 -32.57 31.26
C THR A 13 -40.82 -31.32 31.03
N TRP A 14 -39.53 -31.38 31.36
CA TRP A 14 -38.54 -30.38 30.94
C TRP A 14 -37.95 -30.84 29.62
N ILE A 15 -38.03 -30.01 28.57
CA ILE A 15 -37.19 -30.17 27.36
C ILE A 15 -36.55 -28.82 27.07
N LEU A 16 -35.39 -28.59 27.68
CA LEU A 16 -34.53 -27.44 27.37
C LEU A 16 -33.69 -27.81 26.14
N ALA A 17 -34.22 -27.59 24.95
CA ALA A 17 -33.50 -27.83 23.69
C ALA A 17 -32.42 -26.76 23.48
N VAL A 18 -31.22 -26.99 24.03
CA VAL A 18 -30.03 -26.16 23.78
C VAL A 18 -29.53 -26.45 22.37
N ALA A 19 -30.08 -25.74 21.38
CA ALA A 19 -29.56 -25.72 20.02
C ALA A 19 -28.26 -24.90 20.00
N PHE A 20 -27.12 -25.57 20.25
CA PHE A 20 -25.79 -25.00 20.08
C PHE A 20 -25.49 -24.87 18.57
N GLY A 21 -26.11 -23.86 17.95
CA GLY A 21 -25.89 -23.52 16.54
C GLY A 21 -24.44 -23.11 16.35
N PHE A 22 -23.66 -23.96 15.69
CA PHE A 22 -22.29 -23.68 15.30
C PHE A 22 -22.26 -22.42 14.42
N ILE A 23 -21.87 -21.28 15.00
CA ILE A 23 -21.57 -20.09 14.22
C ILE A 23 -20.27 -20.41 13.47
N LEU A 24 -20.42 -20.75 12.18
CA LEU A 24 -19.32 -20.74 11.21
C LEU A 24 -18.83 -19.30 11.05
N LEU A 25 -18.00 -18.87 12.00
CA LEU A 25 -17.21 -17.66 11.86
C LEU A 25 -16.32 -17.87 10.63
N PRO A 26 -16.41 -17.01 9.60
CA PRO A 26 -15.44 -17.07 8.51
C PRO A 26 -14.08 -16.76 9.13
N ALA A 27 -13.21 -17.78 9.19
CA ALA A 27 -11.83 -17.56 9.60
C ALA A 27 -11.24 -16.49 8.67
N PRO A 28 -10.60 -15.43 9.19
CA PRO A 28 -9.93 -14.47 8.34
C PRO A 28 -8.83 -15.23 7.59
N LEU A 29 -9.03 -15.41 6.29
CA LEU A 29 -8.00 -15.95 5.41
C LEU A 29 -6.76 -15.06 5.59
N PRO A 30 -5.58 -15.63 5.91
CA PRO A 30 -4.38 -14.83 6.01
C PRO A 30 -4.17 -14.13 4.66
N ALA A 31 -4.11 -12.79 4.69
CA ALA A 31 -3.79 -12.04 3.49
C ALA A 31 -2.42 -12.49 2.99
N LYS A 32 -2.31 -12.81 1.70
CA LYS A 32 -1.08 -13.36 1.08
C LYS A 32 0.16 -12.44 1.14
N GLY A 33 0.01 -11.26 1.71
CA GLY A 33 1.14 -10.45 2.17
C GLY A 33 0.68 -9.22 2.94
N GLN A 34 1.62 -8.62 3.65
CA GLN A 34 1.44 -7.43 4.46
C GLN A 34 1.93 -6.20 3.69
N LEU A 35 1.03 -5.22 3.49
CA LEU A 35 1.38 -3.89 2.98
C LEU A 35 1.52 -2.91 4.15
N THR A 36 2.67 -2.24 4.24
CA THR A 36 2.97 -1.25 5.28
C THR A 36 3.35 0.08 4.63
N THR A 37 2.56 1.14 4.87
CA THR A 37 2.89 2.48 4.35
C THR A 37 4.00 3.09 5.20
N VAL A 38 5.12 3.44 4.56
CA VAL A 38 6.29 4.09 5.18
C VAL A 38 6.08 5.60 5.25
N SER A 39 5.66 6.21 4.14
CA SER A 39 5.33 7.63 4.09
C SER A 39 4.36 7.94 2.97
N SER A 40 3.74 9.11 3.05
CA SER A 40 2.63 9.50 2.19
C SER A 40 2.61 11.01 1.98
N PHE A 41 2.45 11.44 0.73
CA PHE A 41 2.63 12.83 0.30
C PHE A 41 1.37 13.24 -0.48
N PRO A 42 0.44 14.02 0.12
CA PRO A 42 -0.78 14.45 -0.55
C PRO A 42 -0.53 15.71 -1.41
N ASP A 43 -1.10 15.76 -2.61
CA ASP A 43 -1.14 16.93 -3.49
C ASP A 43 -2.41 16.92 -4.34
N ALA A 44 -3.16 18.03 -4.36
CA ALA A 44 -4.31 18.27 -5.25
C ALA A 44 -5.31 17.09 -5.45
N GLY A 45 -5.63 16.33 -4.39
CA GLY A 45 -6.53 15.17 -4.47
C GLY A 45 -5.90 13.86 -4.94
N GLN A 46 -4.58 13.86 -5.17
CA GLN A 46 -3.75 12.69 -5.38
C GLN A 46 -2.79 12.50 -4.19
N LYS A 47 -2.15 11.33 -4.12
CA LYS A 47 -1.23 11.00 -3.03
C LYS A 47 -0.11 10.10 -3.52
N LEU A 48 1.15 10.51 -3.37
CA LEU A 48 2.31 9.65 -3.58
C LEU A 48 2.56 8.85 -2.30
N ASP A 49 2.60 7.53 -2.42
CA ASP A 49 2.76 6.58 -1.33
C ASP A 49 4.08 5.81 -1.50
N VAL A 50 4.88 5.81 -0.43
CA VAL A 50 6.05 4.94 -0.26
C VAL A 50 5.64 3.80 0.66
N VAL A 51 5.65 2.57 0.16
CA VAL A 51 5.06 1.40 0.82
C VAL A 51 6.03 0.22 0.74
N THR A 52 6.06 -0.61 1.76
CA THR A 52 6.71 -1.93 1.73
C THR A 52 5.67 -3.03 1.65
N TYR A 53 6.02 -4.10 0.93
CA TYR A 53 5.24 -5.34 0.84
C TYR A 53 6.07 -6.51 1.36
N HIS A 54 5.47 -7.36 2.18
CA HIS A 54 6.04 -8.63 2.65
C HIS A 54 5.12 -9.80 2.34
N ASP A 55 5.61 -10.79 1.61
CA ASP A 55 4.89 -12.01 1.20
C ASP A 55 5.52 -13.23 1.89
N PRO A 56 5.05 -13.64 3.08
CA PRO A 56 5.73 -14.67 3.88
C PRO A 56 5.86 -16.02 3.16
N ASP A 57 4.98 -16.29 2.19
CA ASP A 57 4.93 -17.54 1.43
C ASP A 57 5.96 -17.61 0.29
N LYS A 58 6.58 -16.48 -0.11
CA LYS A 58 7.52 -16.39 -1.26
C LYS A 58 9.01 -16.62 -0.95
N GLY A 59 9.37 -17.02 0.27
CA GLY A 59 10.75 -17.34 0.61
C GLY A 59 11.72 -16.17 0.41
N GLY A 60 12.89 -16.41 -0.21
CA GLY A 60 14.00 -15.45 -0.29
C GLY A 60 13.76 -14.16 -1.09
N GLN A 61 12.64 -14.03 -1.81
CA GLN A 61 12.20 -12.77 -2.45
C GLN A 61 10.83 -12.33 -1.93
N ASN A 62 10.64 -12.43 -0.61
CA ASN A 62 9.41 -12.04 0.07
C ASN A 62 9.24 -10.52 0.27
N LYS A 63 10.25 -9.69 0.02
CA LYS A 63 10.19 -8.23 0.28
C LYS A 63 10.23 -7.41 -1.00
N THR A 64 9.36 -6.41 -1.07
CA THR A 64 9.26 -5.50 -2.23
C THR A 64 9.00 -4.07 -1.75
N GLY A 65 9.67 -3.10 -2.36
CA GLY A 65 9.36 -1.68 -2.24
C GLY A 65 8.34 -1.28 -3.30
N LEU A 66 7.43 -0.39 -2.94
CA LEU A 66 6.39 0.12 -3.84
C LEU A 66 6.39 1.65 -3.75
N LEU A 67 6.45 2.31 -4.90
CA LEU A 67 6.23 3.74 -5.03
C LEU A 67 5.00 3.94 -5.93
N GLY A 68 3.91 4.48 -5.38
CA GLY A 68 2.65 4.55 -6.11
C GLY A 68 1.91 5.87 -5.97
N ILE A 69 1.21 6.26 -7.02
CA ILE A 69 0.31 7.41 -7.00
C ILE A 69 -1.11 6.87 -6.83
N ALA A 70 -1.82 7.35 -5.81
CA ALA A 70 -3.22 7.06 -5.54
C ALA A 70 -4.08 8.30 -5.86
N ALA A 71 -5.10 8.10 -6.68
CA ALA A 71 -6.12 9.06 -7.07
C ALA A 71 -7.49 8.33 -7.03
N GLN A 72 -8.31 8.42 -8.08
CA GLN A 72 -9.47 7.54 -8.26
C GLN A 72 -9.07 6.07 -8.51
N THR A 73 -7.90 5.86 -9.13
CA THR A 73 -7.20 4.58 -9.28
C THR A 73 -5.83 4.67 -8.61
N ARG A 74 -5.12 3.54 -8.48
CA ARG A 74 -3.72 3.52 -8.04
C ARG A 74 -2.85 2.83 -9.09
N ILE A 75 -1.74 3.46 -9.43
CA ILE A 75 -0.63 2.80 -10.14
C ILE A 75 0.58 2.81 -9.21
N SER A 76 1.26 1.68 -9.10
CA SER A 76 2.49 1.53 -8.34
C SER A 76 3.60 1.02 -9.24
N PHE A 77 4.81 1.54 -9.03
CA PHE A 77 6.06 0.99 -9.53
C PHE A 77 6.66 0.13 -8.40
N ALA A 78 6.87 -1.16 -8.67
CA ALA A 78 7.52 -2.08 -7.75
C ALA A 78 9.05 -2.11 -7.96
N PHE A 79 9.78 -2.35 -6.88
CA PHE A 79 11.23 -2.55 -6.92
C PHE A 79 11.72 -3.50 -5.82
N ASN A 80 12.69 -4.33 -6.15
CA ASN A 80 13.43 -5.17 -5.21
C ASN A 80 14.71 -4.47 -4.68
N LYS A 81 15.57 -5.22 -3.97
CA LYS A 81 16.82 -4.73 -3.39
C LYS A 81 17.83 -4.32 -4.45
N GLU A 82 17.88 -5.05 -5.56
CA GLU A 82 18.76 -4.83 -6.69
C GLU A 82 18.35 -3.56 -7.48
N GLU A 83 17.05 -3.33 -7.60
CA GLU A 83 16.43 -2.18 -8.27
C GLU A 83 16.45 -0.89 -7.45
N TYR A 84 16.55 -0.99 -6.12
CA TYR A 84 16.64 0.18 -5.25
C TYR A 84 17.77 1.13 -5.66
N ALA A 85 18.93 0.59 -6.06
CA ALA A 85 20.08 1.39 -6.46
C ALA A 85 19.78 2.27 -7.69
N ASP A 86 19.10 1.72 -8.69
CA ASP A 86 18.69 2.43 -9.91
C ASP A 86 17.67 3.54 -9.57
N LEU A 87 16.66 3.22 -8.75
CA LEU A 87 15.64 4.17 -8.29
C LEU A 87 16.24 5.32 -7.47
N PHE A 88 17.13 5.00 -6.53
CA PHE A 88 17.78 5.99 -5.69
C PHE A 88 18.74 6.88 -6.51
N ALA A 89 19.44 6.33 -7.50
CA ALA A 89 20.26 7.11 -8.42
C ALA A 89 19.43 8.08 -9.28
N LEU A 90 18.27 7.65 -9.79
CA LEU A 90 17.34 8.54 -10.50
C LEU A 90 16.80 9.66 -9.59
N TRP A 91 16.45 9.32 -8.35
CA TRP A 91 16.05 10.28 -7.32
C TRP A 91 17.15 11.31 -7.00
N GLN A 92 18.41 10.88 -6.80
CA GLN A 92 19.53 11.80 -6.57
C GLN A 92 19.75 12.77 -7.73
N LYS A 93 19.68 12.29 -8.98
CA LYS A 93 19.73 13.17 -10.16
C LYS A 93 18.60 14.21 -10.14
N ALA A 94 17.40 13.83 -9.71
CA ALA A 94 16.25 14.74 -9.65
C ALA A 94 16.37 15.80 -8.54
N ARG A 95 16.96 15.46 -7.39
CA ARG A 95 17.34 16.44 -6.35
C ARG A 95 18.44 17.41 -6.80
N GLN A 96 19.38 16.94 -7.62
CA GLN A 96 20.49 17.77 -8.12
C GLN A 96 20.07 18.69 -9.27
N ALA A 97 19.09 18.31 -10.07
CA ALA A 97 18.59 19.05 -11.23
C ALA A 97 17.43 20.02 -10.94
N GLN A 98 17.22 20.43 -9.67
CA GLN A 98 16.14 21.36 -9.30
C GLN A 98 16.33 22.75 -9.96
N ALA A 99 15.29 23.25 -10.62
CA ALA A 99 15.30 24.50 -11.40
C ALA A 99 13.89 25.08 -11.51
N ASP A 100 13.72 26.32 -11.97
CA ASP A 100 12.36 26.90 -12.12
C ASP A 100 11.54 26.24 -13.26
N ALA A 101 12.21 25.64 -14.23
CA ALA A 101 11.61 24.92 -15.36
C ALA A 101 11.63 23.40 -15.17
N TRP A 102 10.57 22.71 -15.62
CA TRP A 102 10.49 21.26 -15.57
C TRP A 102 11.37 20.59 -16.64
N THR A 103 12.28 19.72 -16.23
CA THR A 103 13.17 18.95 -17.12
C THR A 103 13.12 17.46 -16.77
N GLU A 104 13.04 16.58 -17.76
CA GLU A 104 13.13 15.13 -17.54
C GLU A 104 14.54 14.72 -17.11
N VAL A 105 14.61 13.95 -16.04
CA VAL A 105 15.85 13.45 -15.43
C VAL A 105 16.14 12.02 -15.89
N GLY A 106 15.08 11.28 -16.20
CA GLY A 106 15.12 9.92 -16.73
C GLY A 106 13.92 9.10 -16.25
N SER A 107 13.96 7.82 -16.61
CA SER A 107 12.89 6.86 -16.33
C SER A 107 13.43 5.50 -15.94
N LEU A 108 12.59 4.70 -15.29
CA LEU A 108 12.82 3.29 -14.97
C LEU A 108 11.58 2.48 -15.30
N LYS A 109 11.78 1.20 -15.63
CA LYS A 109 10.72 0.25 -15.95
C LYS A 109 10.81 -0.94 -15.00
N GLU A 110 9.68 -1.33 -14.44
CA GLU A 110 9.54 -2.45 -13.52
C GLU A 110 9.95 -3.77 -14.19
N ARG A 111 10.62 -4.66 -13.45
CA ARG A 111 11.05 -5.98 -13.94
C ARG A 111 10.30 -7.07 -13.17
N GLY A 112 10.30 -8.29 -13.72
CA GLY A 112 9.70 -9.46 -13.06
C GLY A 112 8.17 -9.54 -13.06
N THR A 113 7.48 -8.71 -13.85
CA THR A 113 6.01 -8.68 -13.98
C THR A 113 5.56 -8.78 -15.45
N SER A 114 4.34 -9.27 -15.70
CA SER A 114 3.70 -9.30 -17.02
C SER A 114 3.30 -7.90 -17.51
N ASP A 115 2.96 -7.02 -16.58
CA ASP A 115 2.39 -5.69 -16.83
C ASP A 115 3.25 -4.63 -16.15
N PRO A 116 4.46 -4.35 -16.68
CA PRO A 116 5.45 -3.49 -16.04
C PRO A 116 5.05 -2.03 -16.04
N ALA A 117 4.95 -1.45 -14.85
CA ALA A 117 4.86 0.00 -14.69
C ALA A 117 6.16 0.68 -15.16
N THR A 118 6.03 1.90 -15.66
CA THR A 118 7.15 2.80 -15.96
C THR A 118 7.01 4.05 -15.11
N ILE A 119 8.11 4.45 -14.46
CA ILE A 119 8.21 5.67 -13.68
C ILE A 119 9.15 6.65 -14.38
N ILE A 120 8.74 7.91 -14.49
CA ILE A 120 9.53 9.02 -15.05
C ILE A 120 9.63 10.11 -13.99
N LEU A 121 10.84 10.63 -13.75
CA LEU A 121 11.07 11.75 -12.84
C LEU A 121 11.44 13.00 -13.64
N LEU A 122 10.74 14.10 -13.38
CA LEU A 122 11.12 15.43 -13.82
C LEU A 122 11.55 16.27 -12.60
N ALA A 123 12.66 16.98 -12.74
CA ALA A 123 13.09 17.99 -11.77
C ALA A 123 12.56 19.37 -12.18
N GLY A 124 12.34 20.23 -11.18
CA GLY A 124 11.78 21.56 -11.34
C GLY A 124 11.73 22.26 -9.97
N PRO A 125 10.68 23.04 -9.66
CA PRO A 125 10.47 23.62 -8.32
C PRO A 125 10.18 22.58 -7.21
N GLY A 126 10.25 21.29 -7.56
CA GLY A 126 10.08 20.10 -6.75
C GLY A 126 10.45 18.89 -7.61
N VAL A 127 9.96 17.69 -7.28
CA VAL A 127 10.12 16.51 -8.15
C VAL A 127 8.75 16.03 -8.61
N LYS A 128 8.55 15.95 -9.92
CA LYS A 128 7.32 15.44 -10.52
C LYS A 128 7.52 13.98 -10.89
N PHE A 129 6.67 13.13 -10.33
CA PHE A 129 6.60 11.70 -10.59
C PHE A 129 5.48 11.45 -11.58
N ILE A 130 5.80 10.72 -12.65
CA ILE A 130 4.82 10.21 -13.62
C ILE A 130 4.89 8.70 -13.58
N ILE A 131 3.77 8.01 -13.35
CA ILE A 131 3.70 6.55 -13.35
C ILE A 131 2.62 6.10 -14.33
N SER A 132 2.96 5.16 -15.22
CA SER A 132 2.06 4.56 -16.21
C SER A 132 2.21 3.03 -16.25
N ASP A 133 1.13 2.32 -16.57
CA ASP A 133 1.15 0.90 -16.92
C ASP A 133 0.22 0.65 -18.14
N SER A 134 0.07 -0.60 -18.56
CA SER A 134 -0.78 -1.02 -19.69
C SER A 134 -2.29 -0.96 -19.41
N ARG A 135 -2.71 -0.76 -18.15
CA ARG A 135 -4.07 -1.04 -17.66
C ARG A 135 -4.80 0.19 -17.17
N HIS A 136 -4.07 1.24 -16.80
CA HIS A 136 -4.59 2.42 -16.13
C HIS A 136 -4.15 3.73 -16.82
N PRO A 137 -4.93 4.82 -16.71
CA PRO A 137 -4.49 6.13 -17.20
C PRO A 137 -3.28 6.62 -16.40
N THR A 138 -2.25 7.12 -17.09
CA THR A 138 -1.03 7.68 -16.50
C THR A 138 -1.35 8.66 -15.36
N LEU A 139 -0.77 8.41 -14.19
CA LEU A 139 -0.90 9.28 -13.01
C LEU A 139 0.32 10.18 -12.87
N THR A 140 0.13 11.36 -12.28
CA THR A 140 1.19 12.36 -12.09
C THR A 140 1.02 13.09 -10.77
N HIS A 141 2.10 13.17 -9.99
CA HIS A 141 2.14 13.81 -8.68
C HIS A 141 3.36 14.73 -8.57
N VAL A 142 3.20 15.90 -7.96
CA VAL A 142 4.30 16.83 -7.70
C VAL A 142 4.67 16.80 -6.22
N LEU A 143 5.84 16.25 -5.92
CA LEU A 143 6.43 16.32 -4.59
C LEU A 143 7.02 17.71 -4.38
N SER A 144 6.59 18.40 -3.33
CA SER A 144 7.05 19.75 -3.00
C SER A 144 8.54 19.76 -2.62
N ARG A 145 9.21 20.91 -2.81
CA ARG A 145 10.60 21.09 -2.36
C ARG A 145 10.78 20.91 -0.84
N ALA A 146 9.73 21.16 -0.05
CA ALA A 146 9.76 20.99 1.40
C ALA A 146 9.70 19.51 1.83
N ASP A 147 9.19 18.63 0.97
CA ASP A 147 9.03 17.20 1.28
C ASP A 147 10.19 16.32 0.79
N LEU A 148 11.16 16.86 0.04
CA LEU A 148 12.23 16.07 -0.59
C LEU A 148 13.04 15.26 0.43
N ASP A 149 13.43 15.87 1.54
CA ASP A 149 14.21 15.18 2.58
C ASP A 149 13.37 14.12 3.32
N ARG A 150 12.06 14.36 3.48
CA ARG A 150 11.13 13.38 4.05
C ARG A 150 10.93 12.19 3.11
N PHE A 151 10.90 12.43 1.81
CA PHE A 151 10.82 11.38 0.79
C PHE A 151 12.10 10.54 0.71
N GLU A 152 13.27 11.17 0.74
CA GLU A 152 14.55 10.47 0.80
C GLU A 152 14.67 9.59 2.06
N ASN A 153 14.25 10.10 3.21
CA ASN A 153 14.19 9.31 4.45
C ASN A 153 13.23 8.12 4.33
N ALA A 154 12.10 8.26 3.63
CA ALA A 154 11.19 7.16 3.35
C ALA A 154 11.82 6.11 2.42
N LEU A 155 12.54 6.52 1.37
CA LEU A 155 13.29 5.59 0.52
C LEU A 155 14.37 4.83 1.32
N ASN A 156 15.12 5.51 2.19
CA ASN A 156 16.12 4.88 3.03
C ASN A 156 15.50 3.84 3.98
N GLN A 157 14.33 4.10 4.57
CA GLN A 157 13.61 3.11 5.38
C GLN A 157 13.17 1.89 4.55
N VAL A 158 12.76 2.08 3.29
CA VAL A 158 12.48 0.96 2.36
C VAL A 158 13.76 0.17 2.06
N LYS A 159 14.90 0.83 1.84
CA LYS A 159 16.20 0.16 1.63
C LYS A 159 16.57 -0.75 2.79
N ASP A 160 16.41 -0.26 4.01
CA ASP A 160 16.74 -1.02 5.21
C ASP A 160 15.78 -2.21 5.38
N PHE A 161 14.48 -2.02 5.14
CA PHE A 161 13.50 -3.12 5.07
C PHE A 161 13.90 -4.19 4.05
N LEU A 162 14.25 -3.80 2.82
CA LEU A 162 14.71 -4.69 1.73
C LEU A 162 16.06 -5.36 2.00
N SER A 163 16.86 -4.82 2.93
CA SER A 163 18.21 -5.32 3.22
C SER A 163 18.25 -6.34 4.35
N ASN A 164 17.30 -6.23 5.30
CA ASN A 164 17.03 -7.17 6.39
C ASN A 164 16.27 -8.42 5.91
#